data_AF-A0A5S4U978-F1
#
_entry.id   AF-A0A5S4U978-F1
#
_cell.length_a   1.000
_cell.length_b   1.000
_cell.length_c   1.000
_cell.angle_alpha   90.00
_cell.angle_beta   90.00
_cell.angle_gamma   90.00
#
_symmetry.space_group_name_H-M   'P 1'
#
loop_
_entity.id
_entity.type
_entity.pdbx_description
1 polymer ?
#
loop_
_entity_poly.entity_id
_entity_poly.type
_entity_poly.pdbx_seq_one_letter_code
_entity_poly.pdbx_strand_id
1 'polypeptide(L)'
;MEVYTTENEQVEVIRRFFVENGKALAIGVVLGIGALVGWRFWQNHQESSAMAASAAYQQATEALSAGTPEGINSAEKFITGDHGNYGALASLALVHQFVEKNDIAKAEQQLRQALGQTKDGDLQAMINLRLARVLLQQKKPDEALKALDAIKLEGWVAMVSDVRGDVLASKGDTQGARDAYNKGMAAKPAQGLQSLLRLKLNNLPS
;
A
#
# COMPACT_ATOMS: atom_id res chain seq x y z
N MET A 1 47.04 -42.05 -24.97
CA MET A 1 48.02 -41.27 -25.75
C MET A 1 47.41 -39.92 -26.02
N GLU A 2 48.22 -38.91 -25.76
CA GLU A 2 47.86 -37.51 -25.64
C GLU A 2 47.32 -36.96 -26.96
N VAL A 3 46.22 -36.19 -26.85
CA VAL A 3 45.67 -35.42 -27.96
C VAL A 3 46.63 -34.26 -28.22
N TYR A 4 47.68 -34.51 -29.01
CA TYR A 4 48.48 -33.46 -29.62
C TYR A 4 47.70 -32.87 -30.80
N THR A 5 46.63 -32.14 -30.51
CA THR A 5 46.15 -31.13 -31.44
C THR A 5 47.28 -30.12 -31.60
N THR A 6 47.93 -30.11 -32.76
CA THR A 6 48.91 -29.07 -33.08
C THR A 6 48.21 -27.71 -32.99
N GLU A 7 48.88 -26.70 -32.42
CA GLU A 7 48.30 -25.36 -32.22
C GLU A 7 47.68 -24.80 -33.51
N ASN A 8 48.23 -25.18 -34.67
CA ASN A 8 47.74 -24.77 -35.99
C ASN A 8 46.35 -25.33 -36.33
N GLU A 9 46.04 -26.58 -36.01
CA GLU A 9 44.71 -27.18 -36.30
C GLU A 9 43.62 -26.60 -35.39
N GLN A 10 43.93 -26.31 -34.13
CA GLN A 10 42.97 -25.66 -33.24
C GLN A 10 42.62 -24.25 -33.73
N VAL A 11 43.61 -23.50 -34.19
CA VAL A 11 43.42 -22.14 -34.72
C VAL A 11 42.56 -22.16 -35.97
N GLU A 12 42.70 -23.17 -36.84
CA GLU A 12 41.95 -23.27 -38.09
C GLU A 12 40.47 -23.63 -37.85
N VAL A 13 40.18 -24.50 -36.89
CA VAL A 13 38.81 -24.83 -36.46
C VAL A 13 38.11 -23.60 -35.86
N ILE A 14 38.80 -22.85 -35.00
CA ILE A 14 38.27 -21.61 -34.41
C ILE A 14 38.03 -20.57 -35.51
N ARG A 15 38.98 -20.39 -36.45
CA ARG A 15 38.85 -19.45 -37.56
C ARG A 15 37.64 -19.78 -38.42
N ARG A 16 37.42 -21.05 -38.75
CA ARG A 16 36.29 -21.49 -39.57
C ARG A 16 34.96 -21.25 -38.87
N PHE A 17 34.88 -21.51 -37.57
CA PHE A 17 33.69 -21.23 -36.76
C PHE A 17 33.28 -19.75 -36.80
N PHE A 18 34.22 -18.82 -36.63
CA PHE A 18 33.95 -17.38 -36.69
C PHE A 18 33.59 -16.89 -38.09
N VAL A 19 34.19 -17.45 -39.15
CA VAL A 19 33.85 -17.11 -40.53
C VAL A 19 32.45 -17.59 -40.90
N GLU A 20 32.07 -18.81 -40.48
CA GLU A 20 30.75 -19.38 -40.77
C GLU A 20 29.64 -18.76 -39.91
N ASN A 21 29.90 -18.45 -38.64
CA ASN A 21 28.89 -17.98 -37.69
C ASN A 21 28.95 -16.48 -37.38
N GLY A 22 29.89 -15.73 -37.94
CA GLY A 22 30.19 -14.34 -37.57
C GLY A 22 28.99 -13.40 -37.65
N LYS A 23 28.08 -13.59 -38.63
CA LYS A 23 26.84 -12.80 -38.72
C LYS A 23 25.88 -13.08 -37.57
N ALA A 24 25.68 -14.35 -37.19
CA ALA A 24 24.81 -14.74 -36.09
C ALA A 24 25.40 -14.31 -34.74
N LEU A 25 26.72 -14.43 -34.56
CA LEU A 25 27.46 -13.90 -33.41
C LEU A 25 27.30 -12.39 -33.28
N ALA A 26 27.45 -11.63 -34.37
CA ALA A 26 27.26 -10.19 -34.37
C ALA A 26 25.83 -9.79 -33.98
N ILE A 27 24.81 -10.47 -34.54
CA ILE A 27 23.40 -10.23 -34.18
C ILE A 27 23.15 -10.56 -32.71
N GLY A 28 23.66 -11.70 -32.22
CA GLY A 28 23.52 -12.12 -30.82
C GLY A 28 24.16 -11.12 -29.85
N VAL A 29 25.33 -10.59 -30.19
CA VAL A 29 26.01 -9.54 -29.40
C VAL A 29 25.20 -8.24 -29.38
N VAL A 30 24.70 -7.78 -30.53
CA VAL A 30 23.88 -6.55 -30.60
C VAL A 30 22.58 -6.69 -29.80
N LEU A 31 21.89 -7.84 -29.92
CA LEU A 31 20.68 -8.12 -29.15
C LEU A 31 20.98 -8.20 -27.64
N GLY A 32 22.08 -8.85 -27.25
CA GLY A 32 22.51 -8.93 -25.86
C GLY A 32 22.81 -7.56 -25.25
N ILE A 33 23.55 -6.70 -25.98
CA ILE A 33 23.83 -5.33 -25.55
C ILE A 33 22.53 -4.51 -25.47
N GLY A 34 21.66 -4.61 -26.48
CA GLY A 34 20.38 -3.91 -26.49
C GLY A 34 19.49 -4.28 -25.30
N ALA A 35 19.40 -5.57 -24.98
CA ALA A 35 18.66 -6.06 -23.82
C ALA A 35 19.26 -5.55 -22.50
N LEU A 36 20.59 -5.59 -22.35
CA LEU A 36 21.28 -5.09 -21.16
C LEU A 36 21.12 -3.58 -20.97
N VAL A 37 21.25 -2.80 -22.03
CA VAL A 37 21.07 -1.33 -21.98
C VAL A 37 19.63 -0.98 -21.69
N GLY A 38 18.67 -1.66 -22.33
CA GLY A 38 17.24 -1.48 -22.05
C GLY A 38 16.89 -1.79 -20.60
N TRP A 39 17.39 -2.91 -20.07
CA TRP A 39 17.21 -3.29 -18.67
C TRP A 39 17.85 -2.29 -17.70
N ARG A 40 19.10 -1.88 -17.95
CA ARG A 40 19.80 -0.84 -17.15
C ARG A 40 19.06 0.49 -17.16
N PHE A 41 18.56 0.92 -18.31
CA PHE A 41 17.81 2.17 -18.44
C PHE A 41 16.52 2.11 -17.63
N TRP A 42 15.77 1.01 -17.74
CA TRP A 42 14.55 0.78 -16.97
C TRP A 42 14.84 0.76 -15.46
N GLN A 43 15.87 0.02 -15.02
CA GLN A 43 16.28 -0.04 -13.63
C GLN A 43 16.69 1.34 -13.07
N ASN A 44 17.53 2.08 -13.79
CA ASN A 44 17.96 3.42 -13.38
C ASN A 44 16.78 4.39 -13.30
N HIS A 45 15.84 4.31 -14.24
CA HIS A 45 14.63 5.14 -14.21
C HIS A 45 13.75 4.81 -13.00
N GLN A 46 13.60 3.52 -12.68
CA GLN A 46 12.85 3.07 -11.51
C GLN A 46 13.49 3.55 -10.20
N GLU A 47 14.82 3.43 -10.05
CA GLU A 47 15.55 3.88 -8.87
C GLU A 47 15.50 5.40 -8.72
N SER A 48 15.73 6.15 -9.80
CA SER A 48 15.67 7.62 -9.77
C SER A 48 14.26 8.13 -9.47
N SER A 49 13.23 7.47 -9.98
CA SER A 49 11.83 7.82 -9.71
C SER A 49 11.45 7.54 -8.26
N ALA A 50 11.87 6.39 -7.72
CA ALA A 50 11.65 6.04 -6.31
C ALA A 50 12.33 7.02 -5.35
N MET A 51 13.57 7.42 -5.62
CA MET A 51 14.27 8.43 -4.82
C MET A 51 13.57 9.79 -4.87
N ALA A 52 13.14 10.23 -6.06
CA ALA A 52 12.42 11.48 -6.22
C ALA A 52 11.07 11.47 -5.48
N ALA A 53 10.30 10.39 -5.60
CA ALA A 53 9.03 10.22 -4.88
C ALA A 53 9.22 10.20 -3.36
N SER A 54 10.27 9.53 -2.87
CA SER A 54 10.61 9.49 -1.45
C SER A 54 11.00 10.87 -0.91
N ALA A 55 11.82 11.63 -1.65
CA ALA A 55 12.22 12.97 -1.26
C ALA A 55 11.02 13.94 -1.24
N ALA A 56 10.18 13.88 -2.27
CA ALA A 56 8.95 14.66 -2.34
C ALA A 56 7.96 14.30 -1.23
N TYR A 57 7.82 13.01 -0.90
CA TYR A 57 7.03 12.54 0.23
C TYR A 57 7.56 13.11 1.56
N GLN A 58 8.87 13.05 1.78
CA GLN A 58 9.49 13.58 2.99
C GLN A 58 9.22 15.10 3.12
N GLN A 59 9.45 15.85 2.05
CA GLN A 59 9.17 17.30 2.04
C GLN A 59 7.69 17.61 2.31
N ALA A 60 6.77 16.86 1.70
CA ALA A 60 5.34 17.05 1.89
C ALA A 60 4.91 16.75 3.33
N THR A 61 5.43 15.67 3.92
CA THR A 61 5.07 15.26 5.29
C THR A 61 5.72 16.12 6.37
N GLU A 62 6.95 16.60 6.16
CA GLU A 62 7.59 17.58 7.04
C GLU A 62 6.81 18.90 7.04
N ALA A 63 6.44 19.42 5.86
CA ALA A 63 5.63 20.63 5.77
C ALA A 63 4.24 20.46 6.43
N LEU A 64 3.64 19.28 6.26
CA LEU A 64 2.35 18.94 6.85
C LEU A 64 2.40 18.81 8.38
N SER A 65 3.53 18.38 8.95
CA SER A 65 3.67 18.18 10.40
C SER A 65 3.45 19.45 11.24
N ALA A 66 3.70 20.62 10.65
CA ALA A 66 3.45 21.91 11.29
C ALA A 66 1.95 22.29 11.32
N GLY A 67 1.10 21.56 10.59
CA GLY A 67 -0.34 21.80 10.53
C GLY A 67 -0.74 23.14 9.92
N THR A 68 0.16 23.82 9.21
CA THR A 68 -0.12 25.12 8.57
C THR A 68 -0.95 24.96 7.30
N PRO A 69 -1.71 25.99 6.88
CA PRO A 69 -2.42 25.97 5.60
C PRO A 69 -1.50 25.69 4.40
N GLU A 70 -0.28 26.22 4.42
CA GLU A 70 0.73 26.02 3.39
C GLU A 70 1.20 24.57 3.34
N GLY A 71 1.42 23.95 4.51
CA GLY A 71 1.80 22.54 4.63
C GLY A 71 0.71 21.61 4.10
N ILE A 72 -0.56 21.91 4.42
CA ILE A 72 -1.72 21.19 3.88
C ILE A 72 -1.77 21.31 2.35
N ASN A 73 -1.63 22.52 1.80
CA ASN A 73 -1.67 22.72 0.35
C ASN A 73 -0.53 21.99 -0.38
N SER A 74 0.66 21.96 0.24
CA SER A 74 1.82 21.22 -0.29
C SER A 74 1.53 19.72 -0.33
N ALA A 75 0.97 19.17 0.76
CA ALA A 75 0.59 17.76 0.82
C ALA A 75 -0.50 17.41 -0.20
N GLU A 76 -1.54 18.25 -0.36
CA GLU A 76 -2.60 18.06 -1.37
C GLU A 76 -2.03 18.02 -2.79
N LYS A 77 -1.10 18.92 -3.12
CA LYS A 77 -0.41 18.91 -4.43
C LYS A 77 0.37 17.62 -4.64
N PHE A 78 1.12 17.16 -3.64
CA PHE A 78 1.82 15.88 -3.71
C PHE A 78 0.85 14.72 -3.93
N ILE A 79 -0.22 14.64 -3.14
CA ILE A 79 -1.24 13.58 -3.21
C ILE A 79 -1.90 13.50 -4.59
N THR A 80 -2.10 14.62 -5.28
CA THR A 80 -2.69 14.62 -6.64
C THR A 80 -1.78 14.08 -7.74
N GLY A 81 -0.47 13.91 -7.46
CA GLY A 81 0.46 13.27 -8.39
C GLY A 81 0.38 11.74 -8.36
N ASP A 82 0.90 11.09 -9.40
CA ASP A 82 1.00 9.63 -9.48
C ASP A 82 2.24 9.12 -8.74
N HIS A 83 2.11 8.99 -7.41
CA HIS A 83 3.20 8.55 -6.51
C HIS A 83 2.92 7.19 -5.85
N GLY A 84 1.91 6.45 -6.35
CA GLY A 84 1.50 5.14 -5.83
C GLY A 84 1.34 5.14 -4.30
N ASN A 85 2.04 4.20 -3.64
CA ASN A 85 1.96 4.03 -2.18
C ASN A 85 2.41 5.27 -1.38
N TYR A 86 3.35 6.08 -1.88
CA TYR A 86 3.74 7.32 -1.19
C TYR A 86 2.59 8.35 -1.20
N GLY A 87 1.81 8.41 -2.28
CA GLY A 87 0.59 9.23 -2.34
C GLY A 87 -0.44 8.77 -1.30
N ALA A 88 -0.65 7.46 -1.17
CA ALA A 88 -1.55 6.91 -0.16
C ALA A 88 -1.07 7.19 1.28
N LEU A 89 0.23 7.08 1.56
CA LEU A 89 0.80 7.41 2.87
C LEU A 89 0.66 8.91 3.21
N ALA A 90 0.94 9.78 2.24
CA ALA A 90 0.76 11.22 2.42
C ALA A 90 -0.73 11.58 2.64
N SER A 91 -1.64 10.93 1.91
CA SER A 91 -3.08 11.05 2.14
C SER A 91 -3.46 10.67 3.57
N LEU A 92 -2.90 9.59 4.11
CA LEU A 92 -3.17 9.18 5.49
C LEU A 92 -2.63 10.18 6.53
N ALA A 93 -1.47 10.81 6.26
CA ALA A 93 -0.96 11.89 7.09
C ALA A 93 -1.87 13.13 7.06
N LEU A 94 -2.40 13.47 5.87
CA LEU A 94 -3.33 14.59 5.72
C LEU A 94 -4.68 14.33 6.41
N VAL A 95 -5.20 13.09 6.34
CA VAL A 95 -6.38 12.66 7.10
C VAL A 95 -6.19 12.90 8.59
N HIS A 96 -5.01 12.61 9.13
CA HIS A 96 -4.73 12.85 10.55
C HIS A 96 -4.87 14.33 10.90
N GLN A 97 -4.31 15.24 10.09
CA GLN A 97 -4.45 16.69 10.28
C GLN A 97 -5.92 17.14 10.23
N PHE A 98 -6.72 16.60 9.30
CA PHE A 98 -8.15 16.93 9.24
C PHE A 98 -8.91 16.43 10.48
N VAL A 99 -8.60 15.23 10.97
CA VAL A 99 -9.22 14.70 12.19
C VAL A 99 -8.82 15.53 13.43
N GLU A 100 -7.55 15.92 13.57
CA GLU A 100 -7.09 16.77 14.68
C GLU A 100 -7.79 18.14 14.69
N LYS A 101 -8.06 18.69 13.50
CA LYS A 101 -8.81 19.94 13.33
C LYS A 101 -10.33 19.76 13.37
N ASN A 102 -10.80 18.56 13.67
CA ASN A 102 -12.23 18.19 13.69
C ASN A 102 -12.95 18.41 12.34
N ASP A 103 -12.21 18.47 11.22
CA ASP A 103 -12.74 18.55 9.85
C ASP A 103 -13.02 17.15 9.30
N ILE A 104 -13.98 16.47 9.94
CA ILE A 104 -14.30 15.05 9.68
C ILE A 104 -14.81 14.83 8.25
N ALA A 105 -15.41 15.86 7.64
CA ALA A 105 -15.88 15.81 6.26
C ALA A 105 -14.70 15.72 5.27
N LYS A 106 -13.67 16.56 5.45
CA LYS A 106 -12.45 16.47 4.62
C LYS A 106 -11.68 15.17 4.87
N ALA A 107 -11.64 14.68 6.10
CA ALA A 107 -11.04 13.39 6.42
C ALA A 107 -11.69 12.24 5.63
N GLU A 108 -13.03 12.23 5.52
CA GLU A 108 -13.74 11.23 4.71
C GLU A 108 -13.38 11.34 3.22
N GLN A 109 -13.44 12.55 2.65
CA GLN A 109 -13.11 12.78 1.25
C GLN A 109 -11.69 12.30 0.94
N GLN A 110 -10.72 12.62 1.79
CA GLN A 110 -9.33 12.25 1.60
C GLN A 110 -9.12 10.72 1.70
N LEU A 111 -9.81 10.03 2.61
CA LEU A 111 -9.75 8.57 2.71
C LEU A 111 -10.31 7.89 1.46
N ARG A 112 -11.40 8.42 0.89
CA ARG A 112 -11.96 7.89 -0.36
C ARG A 112 -11.01 8.10 -1.54
N GLN A 113 -10.33 9.24 -1.61
CA GLN A 113 -9.28 9.48 -2.60
C GLN A 113 -8.10 8.50 -2.42
N ALA A 114 -7.67 8.26 -1.18
CA ALA A 114 -6.55 7.37 -0.87
C ALA A 114 -6.78 5.92 -1.35
N LEU A 115 -8.03 5.43 -1.34
CA LEU A 115 -8.36 4.10 -1.88
C LEU A 115 -8.03 3.97 -3.37
N GLY A 116 -8.09 5.06 -4.14
CA GLY A 116 -7.74 5.07 -5.56
C GLY A 116 -6.23 5.11 -5.83
N GLN A 117 -5.40 5.36 -4.81
CA GLN A 117 -3.95 5.59 -4.96
C GLN A 117 -3.09 4.35 -4.72
N THR A 118 -3.69 3.28 -4.16
CA THR A 118 -2.95 2.06 -3.83
C THR A 118 -3.72 0.82 -4.25
N LYS A 119 -2.96 -0.19 -4.67
CA LYS A 119 -3.43 -1.56 -4.96
C LYS A 119 -2.99 -2.55 -3.89
N ASP A 120 -2.27 -2.08 -2.87
CA ASP A 120 -1.81 -2.90 -1.76
C ASP A 120 -2.98 -3.25 -0.83
N GLY A 121 -3.21 -4.53 -0.61
CA GLY A 121 -4.37 -5.01 0.14
C GLY A 121 -4.37 -4.56 1.60
N ASP A 122 -3.21 -4.51 2.26
CA ASP A 122 -3.09 -4.09 3.65
C ASP A 122 -3.28 -2.59 3.80
N LEU A 123 -2.77 -1.78 2.87
CA LEU A 123 -3.06 -0.34 2.83
C LEU A 123 -4.54 -0.08 2.56
N GLN A 124 -5.16 -0.78 1.60
CA GLN A 124 -6.60 -0.66 1.35
C GLN A 124 -7.43 -1.06 2.58
N ALA A 125 -7.04 -2.11 3.29
CA ALA A 125 -7.70 -2.52 4.53
C ALA A 125 -7.57 -1.45 5.62
N MET A 126 -6.37 -0.88 5.78
CA MET A 126 -6.12 0.21 6.72
C MET A 126 -6.96 1.46 6.42
N ILE A 127 -7.00 1.87 5.15
CA ILE A 127 -7.77 3.04 4.69
C ILE A 127 -9.27 2.80 4.94
N ASN A 128 -9.80 1.64 4.56
CA ASN A 128 -11.21 1.30 4.78
C ASN A 128 -11.58 1.24 6.27
N LEU A 129 -10.70 0.72 7.12
CA LEU A 129 -10.95 0.66 8.58
C LEU A 129 -11.02 2.07 9.18
N ARG A 130 -10.13 2.98 8.75
CA ARG A 130 -10.15 4.39 9.16
C ARG A 130 -11.39 5.10 8.60
N LEU A 131 -11.76 4.83 7.36
CA LEU A 131 -12.97 5.38 6.72
C LEU A 131 -14.22 4.97 7.48
N ALA A 132 -14.33 3.71 7.90
CA ALA A 132 -15.47 3.24 8.70
C ALA A 132 -15.60 4.01 10.04
N ARG A 133 -14.48 4.29 10.73
CA ARG A 133 -14.48 5.07 11.98
C ARG A 133 -14.91 6.53 11.75
N VAL A 134 -14.41 7.15 10.69
CA VAL A 134 -14.80 8.51 10.28
C VAL A 134 -16.29 8.57 9.94
N LEU A 135 -16.80 7.61 9.15
CA LEU A 135 -18.21 7.50 8.81
C LEU A 135 -19.09 7.28 10.04
N LEU A 136 -18.64 6.47 11.00
CA LEU A 136 -19.32 6.28 12.27
C LEU A 136 -19.41 7.60 13.06
N GLN A 137 -18.32 8.37 13.14
CA GLN A 137 -18.31 9.68 13.79
C GLN A 137 -19.27 10.68 13.10
N GLN A 138 -19.42 10.58 11.78
CA GLN A 138 -20.41 11.36 11.02
C GLN A 138 -21.84 10.82 11.10
N LYS A 139 -22.11 9.79 11.93
CA LYS A 139 -23.42 9.14 12.04
C LYS A 139 -23.92 8.54 10.71
N LYS A 140 -22.99 7.99 9.90
CA LYS A 140 -23.25 7.27 8.65
C LYS A 140 -22.97 5.76 8.80
N PRO A 141 -23.70 5.04 9.66
CA PRO A 141 -23.35 3.66 10.02
C PRO A 141 -23.47 2.66 8.85
N ASP A 142 -24.42 2.86 7.92
CA ASP A 142 -24.57 1.96 6.77
C ASP A 142 -23.40 2.06 5.78
N GLU A 143 -22.87 3.26 5.58
CA GLU A 143 -21.66 3.45 4.80
C GLU A 143 -20.43 2.90 5.52
N ALA A 144 -20.37 3.03 6.86
CA ALA A 144 -19.29 2.45 7.65
C ALA A 144 -19.27 0.92 7.50
N LEU A 145 -20.42 0.25 7.56
CA LEU A 145 -20.52 -1.19 7.32
C LEU A 145 -20.02 -1.59 5.92
N LYS A 146 -20.39 -0.82 4.88
CA LYS A 146 -19.90 -1.06 3.51
C LYS A 146 -18.37 -0.93 3.41
N ALA A 147 -17.78 0.07 4.06
CA ALA A 147 -16.32 0.21 4.10
C ALA A 147 -15.66 -0.99 4.80
N LEU A 148 -16.23 -1.48 5.91
CA LEU A 148 -15.75 -2.68 6.59
C LEU A 148 -15.93 -3.95 5.76
N ASP A 149 -17.00 -4.05 4.97
CA ASP A 149 -17.25 -5.20 4.09
C ASP A 149 -16.22 -5.31 2.95
N ALA A 150 -15.57 -4.21 2.57
CA ALA A 150 -14.49 -4.22 1.58
C ALA A 150 -13.21 -4.91 2.11
N ILE A 151 -13.07 -5.07 3.43
CA ILE A 151 -11.89 -5.68 4.05
C ILE A 151 -12.08 -7.19 4.13
N LYS A 152 -11.30 -7.94 3.34
CA LYS A 152 -11.39 -9.41 3.24
C LYS A 152 -10.21 -10.18 3.83
N LEU A 153 -9.15 -9.47 4.23
CA LEU A 153 -7.92 -10.08 4.73
C LEU A 153 -8.09 -10.66 6.14
N GLU A 154 -7.63 -11.90 6.34
CA GLU A 154 -7.79 -12.62 7.62
C GLU A 154 -7.14 -11.89 8.81
N GLY A 155 -5.97 -11.28 8.60
CA GLY A 155 -5.24 -10.54 9.63
C GLY A 155 -6.01 -9.33 10.19
N TRP A 156 -7.05 -8.87 9.50
CA TRP A 156 -7.84 -7.70 9.88
C TRP A 156 -9.14 -8.05 10.61
N VAL A 157 -9.51 -9.33 10.69
CA VAL A 157 -10.81 -9.78 11.21
C VAL A 157 -11.09 -9.22 12.60
N ALA A 158 -10.11 -9.21 13.50
CA ALA A 158 -10.30 -8.69 14.84
C ALA A 158 -10.61 -7.18 14.85
N MET A 159 -9.86 -6.39 14.10
CA MET A 159 -10.03 -4.93 14.04
C MET A 159 -11.32 -4.55 13.31
N VAL A 160 -11.66 -5.26 12.24
CA VAL A 160 -12.93 -5.09 11.53
C VAL A 160 -14.11 -5.40 12.43
N SER A 161 -14.00 -6.47 13.22
CA SER A 161 -15.06 -6.89 14.15
C SER A 161 -15.26 -5.90 15.29
N ASP A 162 -14.17 -5.31 15.80
CA ASP A 162 -14.22 -4.22 16.79
C ASP A 162 -15.01 -3.02 16.27
N VAL A 163 -14.64 -2.48 15.10
CA VAL A 163 -15.34 -1.32 14.54
C VAL A 163 -16.76 -1.69 14.10
N ARG A 164 -16.99 -2.91 13.58
CA ARG A 164 -18.34 -3.37 13.20
C ARG A 164 -19.27 -3.40 14.40
N GLY A 165 -18.78 -3.89 15.54
CA GLY A 165 -19.58 -3.89 16.75
C GLY A 165 -19.94 -2.49 17.21
N ASP A 166 -19.01 -1.53 17.13
CA ASP A 166 -19.30 -0.12 17.45
C ASP A 166 -20.38 0.46 16.52
N VAL A 167 -20.29 0.15 15.23
CA VAL A 167 -21.26 0.60 14.23
C VAL A 167 -22.65 0.00 14.50
N LEU A 168 -22.74 -1.30 14.80
CA LEU A 168 -24.02 -1.96 15.10
C LEU A 168 -24.62 -1.45 16.41
N ALA A 169 -23.80 -1.25 17.45
CA ALA A 169 -24.24 -0.67 18.70
C ALA A 169 -24.79 0.75 18.50
N SER A 170 -24.17 1.56 17.64
CA SER A 170 -24.67 2.91 17.31
C SER A 170 -26.04 2.91 16.62
N LYS A 171 -26.40 1.80 15.96
CA LYS A 171 -27.72 1.57 15.35
C LYS A 171 -28.75 1.00 16.34
N GLY A 172 -28.36 0.70 17.57
CA GLY A 172 -29.18 0.00 18.54
C GLY A 172 -29.27 -1.52 18.34
N ASP A 173 -28.47 -2.08 17.42
CA ASP A 173 -28.39 -3.53 17.21
C ASP A 173 -27.40 -4.16 18.22
N THR A 174 -27.86 -4.30 19.45
CA THR A 174 -27.05 -4.85 20.56
C THR A 174 -26.62 -6.30 20.28
N GLN A 175 -27.49 -7.11 19.68
CA GLN A 175 -27.16 -8.50 19.40
C GLN A 175 -26.11 -8.60 18.29
N GLY A 176 -26.29 -7.87 17.20
CA GLY A 176 -25.29 -7.79 16.13
C GLY A 176 -23.95 -7.24 16.63
N ALA A 177 -23.97 -6.26 17.52
CA ALA A 177 -22.75 -5.74 18.14
C ALA A 177 -22.02 -6.82 18.97
N ARG A 178 -22.77 -7.56 19.79
CA ARG A 178 -22.26 -8.68 20.60
C ARG A 178 -21.63 -9.76 19.73
N ASP A 179 -22.31 -10.14 18.65
CA ASP A 179 -21.82 -11.14 17.69
C ASP A 179 -20.55 -10.69 16.98
N ALA A 180 -20.48 -9.41 16.60
CA ALA A 180 -19.28 -8.82 16.03
C ALA A 180 -18.11 -8.86 17.02
N TYR A 181 -18.28 -8.38 18.25
CA TYR A 181 -17.18 -8.41 19.23
C TYR A 181 -16.70 -9.82 19.56
N ASN A 182 -17.62 -10.79 19.67
CA ASN A 182 -17.29 -12.20 19.88
C ASN A 182 -16.48 -12.78 18.71
N LYS A 183 -16.85 -12.43 17.47
CA LYS A 183 -16.05 -12.78 16.28
C LYS A 183 -14.65 -12.18 16.35
N GLY A 184 -14.53 -10.93 16.80
CA GLY A 184 -13.24 -10.27 17.01
C GLY A 184 -12.36 -10.97 18.04
N MET A 185 -12.96 -11.43 19.15
CA MET A 185 -12.28 -12.21 20.19
C MET A 185 -11.80 -13.57 19.69
N ALA A 186 -12.61 -14.26 18.86
CA ALA A 186 -12.27 -15.55 18.28
C ALA A 186 -11.09 -15.49 17.30
N ALA A 187 -10.83 -14.32 16.71
CA ALA A 187 -9.71 -14.08 15.79
C ALA A 187 -8.34 -13.93 16.50
N LYS A 188 -8.24 -14.27 17.79
CA LYS A 188 -7.00 -14.20 18.60
C LYS A 188 -6.28 -12.85 18.49
N PRO A 189 -6.97 -11.74 18.84
CA PRO A 189 -6.39 -10.41 18.75
C PRO A 189 -5.19 -10.24 19.69
N ALA A 190 -4.37 -9.23 19.41
CA ALA A 190 -3.36 -8.77 20.36
C ALA A 190 -4.00 -8.42 21.72
N GLN A 191 -3.24 -8.59 22.81
CA GLN A 191 -3.74 -8.48 24.18
C GLN A 191 -4.47 -7.15 24.48
N GLY A 192 -3.99 -6.04 23.92
CA GLY A 192 -4.63 -4.73 24.06
C GLY A 192 -6.04 -4.71 23.45
N LEU A 193 -6.18 -5.18 22.21
CA LEU A 193 -7.48 -5.25 21.53
C LEU A 193 -8.41 -6.28 22.19
N GLN A 194 -7.86 -7.41 22.64
CA GLN A 194 -8.62 -8.41 23.41
C GLN A 194 -9.24 -7.80 24.67
N SER A 195 -8.49 -6.98 25.40
CA SER A 195 -8.95 -6.30 26.61
C SER A 195 -10.05 -5.28 26.29
N LEU A 196 -9.88 -4.52 25.20
CA LEU A 196 -10.88 -3.56 24.72
C LEU A 196 -12.20 -4.24 24.31
N LEU A 197 -12.13 -5.33 23.55
CA LEU A 197 -13.32 -6.08 23.12
C LEU A 197 -14.10 -6.65 24.31
N ARG A 198 -13.41 -7.17 25.34
CA ARG A 198 -14.05 -7.60 26.59
C ARG A 198 -14.77 -6.46 27.30
N LEU A 199 -14.15 -5.28 27.39
CA LEU A 199 -14.78 -4.10 27.97
C LEU A 199 -16.05 -3.72 27.20
N LYS A 200 -15.99 -3.68 25.86
CA LYS A 200 -17.13 -3.36 25.00
C LYS A 200 -18.28 -4.36 25.16
N LEU A 201 -17.97 -5.67 25.20
CA LEU A 201 -18.95 -6.73 25.44
C LEU A 201 -19.68 -6.56 26.77
N ASN A 202 -18.96 -6.24 27.84
CA ASN A 202 -19.52 -6.07 29.18
C ASN A 202 -20.37 -4.79 29.30
N ASN A 203 -20.11 -3.79 28.47
CA ASN A 203 -20.84 -2.52 28.46
C ASN A 203 -22.07 -2.53 27.54
N LEU A 204 -22.31 -3.60 26.79
CA LEU A 204 -23.53 -3.72 26.01
C LEU A 204 -24.74 -3.91 26.93
N PRO A 205 -25.89 -3.30 26.61
CA PRO A 205 -27.14 -3.56 27.33
C PRO A 205 -27.45 -5.05 27.37
N SER A 206 -28.04 -5.51 28.48
CA SER A 206 -28.53 -6.89 28.63
C SER A 206 -29.52 -7.24 27.53
#